data_AF-A0A660VEL8-F1
#
_entry.id   AF-A0A660VEL8-F1
#
_cell.length_a   1.000
_cell.length_b   1.000
_cell.length_c   1.000
_cell.angle_alpha   90.00
_cell.angle_beta   90.00
_cell.angle_gamma   90.00
#
_symmetry.space_group_name_H-M   'P 1'
#
loop_
_entity.id
_entity.type
_entity.pdbx_description
1 polymer ?
#
loop_
_entity_poly.entity_id
_entity_poly.type
_entity_poly.pdbx_seq_one_letter_code
_entity_poly.pdbx_strand_id
1 'polypeptide(L)'
;MPKEQQEELTVEEKEKLLSKLEEQGKNKWFKRWQNHMAVPKSINIFSTEKKEQERVLRYLLLRVLINRQARFEKVREMCIQVCEEFSSLLFDKPYEVSESRLFQVFRNVAGQKGASLYKVGMLGGIKPASLFAYRFKAYEGFIRWLEEHNLTLFEVIIKRLKEEGVRGLFSFLSTHQVLEAGWVGSDPKACRMFVNWVVFLLNEIWKQKVAEMTETLMIVDGHVGKVFCRTGLLDTVMYEGRRPFIIQASKMRAKIEKIVHDFHKIPFYVDNGAFYLFEDGYCTDLEPQCGECPVGDICKKHTKWTAYAQHKEN
;
A
#
# COMPACT_ATOMS: atom_id res chain seq x y z
N MET A 1 3.38 -11.68 -23.81
CA MET A 1 2.81 -10.54 -23.06
C MET A 1 3.05 -9.30 -23.89
N PRO A 2 2.00 -8.57 -24.30
CA PRO A 2 2.16 -7.44 -25.19
C PRO A 2 2.98 -6.31 -24.59
N LYS A 3 3.72 -5.61 -25.44
CA LYS A 3 4.53 -4.44 -25.13
C LYS A 3 4.26 -3.38 -26.20
N GLU A 4 4.27 -2.11 -25.82
CA GLU A 4 4.16 -1.00 -26.74
C GLU A 4 5.28 0.00 -26.46
N GLN A 5 5.91 0.48 -27.52
CA GLN A 5 6.83 1.62 -27.44
C GLN A 5 6.02 2.91 -27.53
N GLN A 6 6.45 3.91 -26.77
CA GLN A 6 5.86 5.25 -26.77
C GLN A 6 6.95 6.31 -26.65
N GLU A 7 6.61 7.56 -26.95
CA GLU A 7 7.50 8.69 -26.71
C GLU A 7 7.83 8.80 -25.21
N GLU A 8 9.12 8.78 -24.88
CA GLU A 8 9.59 8.99 -23.52
C GLU A 8 9.98 10.45 -23.24
N LEU A 9 10.02 10.78 -21.96
CA LEU A 9 10.61 12.02 -21.48
C LEU A 9 12.13 12.02 -21.64
N THR A 10 12.69 13.19 -21.94
CA THR A 10 14.14 13.40 -21.89
C THR A 10 14.66 13.23 -20.45
N VAL A 11 15.98 13.11 -20.27
CA VAL A 11 16.58 12.98 -18.93
C VAL A 11 16.22 14.16 -18.03
N GLU A 12 16.26 15.38 -18.57
CA GLU A 12 15.90 16.61 -17.84
C GLU A 12 14.41 16.64 -17.48
N GLU A 13 13.54 16.22 -18.40
CA GLU A 13 12.10 16.12 -18.15
C GLU A 13 11.78 15.06 -17.10
N LYS A 14 12.49 13.92 -17.10
CA LYS A 14 12.35 12.87 -16.07
C LYS A 14 12.73 13.41 -14.69
N GLU A 15 13.86 14.10 -14.56
CA GLU A 15 14.28 14.72 -13.30
C GLU A 15 13.27 15.74 -12.80
N LYS A 16 12.77 16.61 -13.69
CA LYS A 16 11.76 17.63 -13.37
C LYS A 16 10.44 16.98 -12.92
N LEU A 17 9.99 15.94 -13.63
CA LEU A 17 8.78 15.19 -13.28
C LEU A 17 8.92 14.55 -11.89
N LEU A 18 10.01 13.80 -11.66
CA LEU A 18 10.20 13.07 -10.42
C LEU A 18 10.34 14.02 -9.22
N SER A 19 11.00 15.16 -9.40
CA SER A 19 11.09 16.22 -8.37
C SER A 19 9.72 16.79 -8.01
N LYS A 20 8.88 17.11 -9.01
CA LYS A 20 7.50 17.56 -8.77
C LYS A 20 6.67 16.50 -8.03
N LEU A 21 6.81 15.23 -8.42
CA LEU A 21 6.10 14.13 -7.77
C LEU A 21 6.57 13.92 -6.33
N GLU A 22 7.88 13.94 -6.07
CA GLU A 22 8.42 13.84 -4.72
C GLU A 22 7.94 14.98 -3.82
N GLU A 23 8.05 16.23 -4.28
CA GLU A 23 7.61 17.40 -3.52
C GLU A 23 6.11 17.33 -3.21
N GLN A 24 5.29 17.07 -4.24
CA GLN A 24 3.86 16.90 -4.08
C GLN A 24 3.53 15.77 -3.11
N GLY A 25 4.17 14.62 -3.28
CA GLY A 25 3.98 13.44 -2.45
C GLY A 25 4.30 13.71 -0.99
N LYS A 26 5.44 14.34 -0.71
CA LYS A 26 5.82 14.76 0.63
C LYS A 26 4.80 15.73 1.22
N ASN A 27 4.51 16.83 0.54
CA ASN A 27 3.63 17.89 1.03
C ASN A 27 2.21 17.40 1.30
N LYS A 28 1.65 16.54 0.44
CA LYS A 28 0.32 15.98 0.61
C LYS A 28 0.32 14.85 1.65
N TRP A 29 1.35 14.01 1.69
CA TRP A 29 1.47 12.94 2.69
C TRP A 29 1.44 13.51 4.10
N PHE A 30 2.23 14.55 4.40
CA PHE A 30 2.24 15.18 5.73
C PHE A 30 0.87 15.74 6.16
N LYS A 31 -0.03 16.06 5.22
CA LYS A 31 -1.41 16.49 5.49
C LYS A 31 -2.39 15.32 5.64
N ARG A 32 -2.10 14.16 5.04
CA ARG A 32 -3.05 13.05 4.87
C ARG A 32 -2.66 11.75 5.57
N TRP A 33 -1.43 11.62 6.07
CA TRP A 33 -0.89 10.34 6.56
C TRP A 33 -1.74 9.71 7.67
N GLN A 34 -2.29 10.51 8.60
CA GLN A 34 -3.17 10.00 9.65
C GLN A 34 -4.46 9.41 9.07
N ASN A 35 -5.01 10.00 8.01
CA ASN A 35 -6.17 9.46 7.30
C ASN A 35 -5.80 8.19 6.52
N HIS A 36 -4.61 8.16 5.91
CA HIS A 36 -4.14 6.97 5.18
C HIS A 36 -3.88 5.79 6.10
N MET A 37 -3.27 5.99 7.26
CA MET A 37 -3.01 4.95 8.27
C MET A 37 -4.26 4.62 9.09
N ALA A 38 -5.15 5.61 9.29
CA ALA A 38 -6.44 5.51 9.97
C ALA A 38 -6.38 4.88 11.38
N VAL A 39 -5.32 5.15 12.14
CA VAL A 39 -5.16 4.63 13.50
C VAL A 39 -6.30 5.11 14.42
N PRO A 40 -6.96 4.22 15.18
CA PRO A 40 -8.05 4.57 16.08
C PRO A 40 -7.60 5.56 17.16
N LYS A 41 -8.52 6.41 17.65
CA LYS A 41 -8.24 7.38 18.72
C LYS A 41 -7.79 6.72 20.04
N SER A 42 -8.11 5.44 20.23
CA SER A 42 -7.70 4.64 21.39
C SER A 42 -6.23 4.20 21.36
N ILE A 43 -5.49 4.51 20.29
CA ILE A 43 -4.06 4.24 20.14
C ILE A 43 -3.33 5.57 19.90
N ASN A 44 -2.39 5.91 20.77
CA ASN A 44 -1.60 7.13 20.65
C ASN A 44 -0.41 6.92 19.69
N ILE A 45 -0.61 7.30 18.42
CA ILE A 45 0.43 7.20 17.39
C ILE A 45 1.67 8.08 17.64
N PHE A 46 1.56 9.10 18.48
CA PHE A 46 2.68 9.98 18.84
C PHE A 46 3.43 9.51 20.08
N SER A 47 3.01 8.40 20.70
CA SER A 47 3.66 7.89 21.90
C SER A 47 5.09 7.43 21.60
N THR A 48 5.99 7.76 22.53
CA THR A 48 7.37 7.25 22.56
C THR A 48 7.49 5.96 23.38
N GLU A 49 6.42 5.53 24.06
CA GLU A 49 6.41 4.30 24.83
C GLU A 49 6.41 3.08 23.91
N LYS A 50 7.38 2.18 24.10
CA LYS A 50 7.53 0.96 23.28
C LYS A 50 6.26 0.12 23.20
N LYS A 51 5.52 -0.01 24.31
CA LYS A 51 4.27 -0.78 24.36
C LYS A 51 3.20 -0.17 23.44
N GLU A 52 3.11 1.14 23.38
CA GLU A 52 2.14 1.82 22.52
C GLU A 52 2.58 1.79 21.05
N GLN A 53 3.89 1.93 20.78
CA GLN A 53 4.45 1.74 19.44
C GLN A 53 4.20 0.33 18.91
N GLU A 54 4.34 -0.69 19.75
CA GLU A 54 3.99 -2.08 19.42
C GLU A 54 2.51 -2.19 19.00
N ARG A 55 1.59 -1.57 19.75
CA ARG A 55 0.15 -1.56 19.39
C ARG A 55 -0.11 -0.87 18.05
N VAL A 56 0.55 0.25 17.78
CA VAL A 56 0.48 0.93 16.46
C VAL A 56 0.94 -0.02 15.35
N LEU A 57 2.08 -0.68 15.53
CA LEU A 57 2.63 -1.60 14.53
C LEU A 57 1.72 -2.81 14.29
N ARG A 58 1.21 -3.44 15.34
CA ARG A 58 0.25 -4.55 15.24
C ARG A 58 -1.05 -4.13 14.57
N TYR A 59 -1.58 -2.94 14.90
CA TYR A 59 -2.75 -2.38 14.22
C TYR A 59 -2.50 -2.19 12.71
N LEU A 60 -1.38 -1.57 12.34
CA LEU A 60 -1.06 -1.32 10.93
C LEU A 60 -0.84 -2.61 10.16
N LEU A 61 -0.24 -3.63 10.78
CA LEU A 61 -0.09 -4.96 10.20
C LEU A 61 -1.45 -5.60 9.88
N LEU A 62 -2.36 -5.64 10.87
CA LEU A 62 -3.73 -6.14 10.66
C LEU A 62 -4.44 -5.37 9.53
N ARG A 63 -4.29 -4.04 9.53
CA ARG A 63 -4.91 -3.19 8.53
C ARG A 63 -4.44 -3.49 7.11
N VAL A 64 -3.13 -3.63 6.89
CA VAL A 64 -2.61 -3.93 5.55
C VAL A 64 -3.01 -5.30 5.05
N LEU A 65 -3.14 -6.28 5.96
CA LEU A 65 -3.63 -7.62 5.65
C LEU A 65 -5.08 -7.56 5.14
N ILE A 66 -5.96 -6.86 5.85
CA ILE A 66 -7.38 -6.72 5.47
C ILE A 66 -7.55 -5.91 4.17
N ASN A 67 -6.70 -4.91 3.90
CA ASN A 67 -6.88 -3.94 2.82
C ASN A 67 -6.92 -4.54 1.38
N ARG A 68 -6.40 -5.75 1.15
CA ARG A 68 -6.22 -6.25 -0.22
C ARG A 68 -7.54 -6.61 -0.91
N GLN A 69 -7.76 -6.11 -2.12
CA GLN A 69 -9.02 -6.28 -2.89
C GLN A 69 -10.28 -5.74 -2.17
N ALA A 70 -10.08 -4.91 -1.15
CA ALA A 70 -11.15 -4.29 -0.39
C ALA A 70 -11.44 -2.87 -0.85
N ARG A 71 -12.60 -2.34 -0.47
CA ARG A 71 -12.90 -0.91 -0.56
C ARG A 71 -12.24 -0.18 0.61
N PHE A 72 -11.45 0.85 0.33
CA PHE A 72 -10.59 1.52 1.31
C PHE A 72 -11.37 2.04 2.52
N GLU A 73 -12.53 2.65 2.29
CA GLU A 73 -13.38 3.22 3.34
C GLU A 73 -13.89 2.12 4.28
N LYS A 74 -14.27 0.98 3.72
CA LYS A 74 -14.76 -0.18 4.48
C LYS A 74 -13.65 -0.91 5.23
N VAL A 75 -12.42 -0.90 4.74
CA VAL A 75 -11.26 -1.41 5.50
C VAL A 75 -11.01 -0.57 6.74
N ARG A 76 -11.06 0.76 6.59
CA ARG A 76 -10.93 1.68 7.72
C ARG A 76 -11.99 1.41 8.77
N GLU A 77 -13.25 1.38 8.37
CA GLU A 77 -14.37 1.08 9.26
C GLU A 77 -14.20 -0.29 9.94
N MET A 78 -13.85 -1.33 9.17
CA MET A 78 -13.64 -2.68 9.70
C MET A 78 -12.54 -2.72 10.76
N CYS A 79 -11.37 -2.14 10.48
CA CYS A 79 -10.23 -2.19 11.39
C CYS A 79 -10.50 -1.40 12.68
N ILE A 80 -11.23 -0.28 12.59
CA ILE A 80 -11.66 0.49 13.76
C ILE A 80 -12.64 -0.35 14.59
N GLN A 81 -13.67 -0.92 13.99
CA GLN A 81 -14.68 -1.71 14.70
C GLN A 81 -14.09 -2.97 15.35
N VAL A 82 -13.16 -3.68 14.68
CA VAL A 82 -12.43 -4.81 15.27
C VAL A 82 -11.57 -4.35 16.45
N CYS A 83 -10.90 -3.20 16.34
CA CYS A 83 -10.11 -2.64 17.43
C CYS A 83 -10.97 -2.22 18.63
N GLU A 84 -12.12 -1.61 18.40
CA GLU A 84 -13.05 -1.18 19.46
C GLU A 84 -13.65 -2.39 20.18
N GLU A 85 -14.09 -3.40 19.41
CA GLU A 85 -14.72 -4.61 19.95
C GLU A 85 -13.77 -5.42 20.84
N PHE A 86 -12.52 -5.62 20.41
CA PHE A 86 -11.59 -6.52 21.10
C PHE A 86 -10.52 -5.79 21.92
N SER A 87 -10.38 -4.47 21.77
CA SER A 87 -9.49 -3.64 22.58
C SER A 87 -8.07 -4.22 22.72
N SER A 88 -7.56 -4.42 23.94
CA SER A 88 -6.22 -4.98 24.17
C SER A 88 -6.08 -6.43 23.71
N LEU A 89 -7.16 -7.23 23.76
CA LEU A 89 -7.15 -8.64 23.34
C LEU A 89 -6.67 -8.79 21.89
N LEU A 90 -7.08 -7.87 21.01
CA LEU A 90 -6.65 -7.86 19.60
C LEU A 90 -5.13 -7.74 19.43
N PHE A 91 -4.49 -7.01 20.33
CA PHE A 91 -3.06 -6.74 20.24
C PHE A 91 -2.27 -7.76 21.01
N ASP A 92 -2.66 -8.05 22.25
CA ASP A 92 -1.89 -8.88 23.17
C ASP A 92 -2.05 -10.37 22.82
N LYS A 93 -3.29 -10.82 22.60
CA LYS A 93 -3.63 -12.23 22.39
C LYS A 93 -4.75 -12.41 21.35
N PRO A 94 -4.52 -12.05 20.08
CA PRO A 94 -5.56 -12.14 19.05
C PRO A 94 -6.09 -13.56 18.82
N TYR A 95 -5.37 -14.58 19.29
CA TYR A 95 -5.79 -15.98 19.20
C TYR A 95 -6.84 -16.40 20.23
N GLU A 96 -7.13 -15.54 21.21
CA GLU A 96 -8.25 -15.70 22.13
C GLU A 96 -9.52 -14.97 21.63
N VAL A 97 -9.46 -14.29 20.47
CA VAL A 97 -10.61 -13.62 19.86
C VAL A 97 -11.64 -14.63 19.37
N SER A 98 -12.87 -14.51 19.83
CA SER A 98 -14.00 -15.33 19.38
C SER A 98 -14.30 -15.13 17.90
N GLU A 99 -14.24 -16.21 17.10
CA GLU A 99 -14.58 -16.17 15.68
C GLU A 99 -16.03 -15.76 15.45
N SER A 100 -16.97 -16.21 16.29
CA SER A 100 -18.38 -15.89 16.13
C SER A 100 -18.63 -14.39 16.25
N ARG A 101 -17.93 -13.74 17.19
CA ARG A 101 -17.99 -12.28 17.40
C ARG A 101 -17.24 -11.53 16.30
N LEU A 102 -16.06 -12.01 15.91
CA LEU A 102 -15.28 -11.46 14.80
C LEU A 102 -16.10 -11.44 13.49
N PHE A 103 -16.81 -12.54 13.20
CA PHE A 103 -17.69 -12.58 12.04
C PHE A 103 -18.97 -11.75 12.19
N GLN A 104 -19.40 -11.46 13.42
CA GLN A 104 -20.49 -10.51 13.66
C GLN A 104 -20.05 -9.09 13.30
N VAL A 105 -18.87 -8.64 13.75
CA VAL A 105 -18.27 -7.37 13.34
C VAL A 105 -18.11 -7.32 11.81
N PHE A 106 -17.62 -8.41 11.22
CA PHE A 106 -17.50 -8.52 9.77
C PHE A 106 -18.84 -8.27 9.05
N ARG A 107 -19.92 -8.93 9.48
CA ARG A 107 -21.25 -8.77 8.86
C ARG A 107 -21.83 -7.38 9.07
N ASN A 108 -21.58 -6.75 10.22
CA ASN A 108 -22.06 -5.40 10.52
C ASN A 108 -21.46 -4.37 9.55
N VAL A 109 -20.16 -4.47 9.27
CA VAL A 109 -19.46 -3.51 8.39
C VAL A 109 -19.57 -3.88 6.90
N ALA A 110 -19.41 -5.15 6.58
CA ALA A 110 -19.30 -5.65 5.20
C ALA A 110 -20.63 -6.13 4.60
N GLY A 111 -21.71 -6.14 5.41
CA GLY A 111 -23.00 -6.74 5.08
C GLY A 111 -22.99 -8.27 5.16
N GLN A 112 -24.17 -8.87 5.11
CA GLN A 112 -24.34 -10.33 5.33
C GLN A 112 -23.48 -11.21 4.41
N LYS A 113 -23.29 -10.78 3.15
CA LYS A 113 -22.46 -11.50 2.15
C LYS A 113 -21.01 -10.99 2.08
N GLY A 114 -20.68 -9.91 2.80
CA GLY A 114 -19.34 -9.30 2.80
C GLY A 114 -18.97 -8.48 1.55
N ALA A 115 -19.93 -8.26 0.64
CA ALA A 115 -19.71 -7.60 -0.66
C ALA A 115 -19.41 -6.10 -0.54
N SER A 116 -19.73 -5.46 0.58
CA SER A 116 -19.37 -4.07 0.83
C SER A 116 -17.88 -3.92 1.10
N LEU A 117 -17.24 -4.91 1.73
CA LEU A 117 -15.80 -4.89 1.95
C LEU A 117 -15.04 -5.38 0.72
N TYR A 118 -15.31 -6.60 0.24
CA TYR A 118 -14.55 -7.22 -0.84
C TYR A 118 -15.37 -7.33 -2.14
N LYS A 119 -14.73 -7.00 -3.27
CA LYS A 119 -15.36 -7.11 -4.59
C LYS A 119 -15.45 -8.58 -5.04
N VAL A 120 -16.61 -9.19 -4.78
CA VAL A 120 -16.91 -10.63 -4.96
C VAL A 120 -16.58 -11.17 -6.37
N GLY A 121 -16.79 -10.38 -7.43
CA GLY A 121 -16.57 -10.81 -8.82
C GLY A 121 -15.12 -11.09 -9.22
N MET A 122 -14.13 -10.64 -8.44
CA MET A 122 -12.70 -10.89 -8.72
C MET A 122 -12.09 -12.04 -7.91
N LEU A 123 -12.88 -12.70 -7.06
CA LEU A 123 -12.39 -13.68 -6.07
C LEU A 123 -12.50 -15.15 -6.55
N GLY A 124 -12.93 -15.40 -7.79
CA GLY A 124 -12.96 -16.75 -8.36
C GLY A 124 -13.80 -17.76 -7.56
N GLY A 125 -14.83 -17.31 -6.85
CA GLY A 125 -15.69 -18.15 -6.00
C GLY A 125 -15.33 -18.17 -4.51
N ILE A 126 -14.24 -17.53 -4.08
CA ILE A 126 -13.90 -17.40 -2.66
C ILE A 126 -14.89 -16.45 -1.97
N LYS A 127 -15.47 -16.90 -0.86
CA LYS A 127 -16.38 -16.08 -0.04
C LYS A 127 -15.62 -14.91 0.61
N PRO A 128 -16.15 -13.68 0.61
CA PRO A 128 -15.56 -12.55 1.32
C PRO A 128 -15.21 -12.83 2.79
N ALA A 129 -16.04 -13.60 3.49
CA ALA A 129 -15.80 -14.01 4.87
C ALA A 129 -14.57 -14.94 4.99
N SER A 130 -14.37 -15.86 4.04
CA SER A 130 -13.17 -16.72 4.01
C SER A 130 -11.92 -15.89 3.77
N LEU A 131 -11.99 -14.89 2.87
CA LEU A 131 -10.90 -13.97 2.60
C LEU A 131 -10.52 -13.15 3.85
N PHE A 132 -11.51 -12.65 4.58
CA PHE A 132 -11.31 -11.99 5.86
C PHE A 132 -10.67 -12.92 6.90
N ALA A 133 -11.20 -14.14 7.03
CA ALA A 133 -10.79 -15.09 8.05
C ALA A 133 -9.32 -15.48 7.92
N TYR A 134 -8.84 -15.87 6.73
CA TYR A 134 -7.45 -16.29 6.61
C TYR A 134 -6.47 -15.13 6.85
N ARG A 135 -6.85 -13.89 6.50
CA ARG A 135 -6.01 -12.70 6.74
C ARG A 135 -5.92 -12.38 8.23
N PHE A 136 -7.04 -12.50 8.93
CA PHE A 136 -7.05 -12.39 10.39
C PHE A 136 -6.24 -13.53 11.03
N LYS A 137 -6.36 -14.77 10.54
CA LYS A 137 -5.56 -15.89 11.04
C LYS A 137 -4.06 -15.76 10.77
N ALA A 138 -3.66 -15.15 9.65
CA ALA A 138 -2.25 -14.82 9.39
C ALA A 138 -1.72 -13.77 10.39
N TYR A 139 -2.51 -12.74 10.70
CA TYR A 139 -2.20 -11.79 11.78
C TYR A 139 -2.08 -12.49 13.13
N GLU A 140 -3.12 -13.23 13.52
CA GLU A 140 -3.18 -13.98 14.78
C GLU A 140 -1.97 -14.91 14.96
N GLY A 141 -1.70 -15.74 13.95
CA GLY A 141 -0.61 -16.71 13.99
C GLY A 141 0.75 -16.03 14.06
N PHE A 142 0.92 -14.87 13.42
CA PHE A 142 2.17 -14.12 13.51
C PHE A 142 2.38 -13.50 14.88
N ILE A 143 1.33 -12.96 15.51
CA ILE A 143 1.41 -12.47 16.89
C ILE A 143 1.71 -13.62 17.87
N ARG A 144 1.10 -14.79 17.68
CA ARG A 144 1.41 -15.99 18.46
C ARG A 144 2.86 -16.43 18.27
N TRP A 145 3.36 -16.43 17.03
CA TRP A 145 4.75 -16.75 16.73
C TRP A 145 5.73 -15.81 17.45
N LEU A 146 5.43 -14.51 17.50
CA LEU A 146 6.24 -13.54 18.26
C LEU A 146 6.29 -13.91 19.74
N GLU A 147 5.15 -14.24 20.34
CA GLU A 147 5.06 -14.63 21.76
C GLU A 147 5.82 -15.93 22.05
N GLU A 148 5.65 -16.97 21.22
CA GLU A 148 6.36 -18.26 21.36
C GLU A 148 7.89 -18.10 21.32
N HIS A 149 8.39 -17.03 20.69
CA HIS A 149 9.81 -16.72 20.58
C HIS A 149 10.27 -15.62 21.55
N ASN A 150 9.39 -15.14 22.44
CA ASN A 150 9.65 -14.02 23.35
C ASN A 150 10.12 -12.74 22.62
N LEU A 151 9.49 -12.42 21.49
CA LEU A 151 9.79 -11.27 20.64
C LEU A 151 8.64 -10.26 20.64
N THR A 152 8.95 -8.98 20.41
CA THR A 152 7.99 -7.97 19.98
C THR A 152 8.14 -7.66 18.49
N LEU A 153 7.07 -7.22 17.83
CA LEU A 153 7.13 -6.79 16.43
C LEU A 153 8.08 -5.59 16.28
N PHE A 154 8.05 -4.65 17.23
CA PHE A 154 8.96 -3.53 17.29
C PHE A 154 10.42 -3.97 17.28
N GLU A 155 10.84 -4.90 18.14
CA GLU A 155 12.22 -5.39 18.19
C GLU A 155 12.64 -6.08 16.90
N VAL A 156 11.76 -6.93 16.34
CA VAL A 156 12.00 -7.59 15.05
C VAL A 156 12.20 -6.57 13.94
N ILE A 157 11.36 -5.55 13.87
CA ILE A 157 11.47 -4.46 12.89
C ILE A 157 12.80 -3.73 13.02
N ILE A 158 13.14 -3.27 14.24
CA ILE A 158 14.36 -2.52 14.49
C ILE A 158 15.59 -3.35 14.13
N LYS A 159 15.60 -4.64 14.51
CA LYS A 159 16.69 -5.55 14.21
C LYS A 159 16.87 -5.71 12.70
N ARG A 160 15.81 -6.06 11.97
CA ARG A 160 15.88 -6.27 10.51
C ARG A 160 16.28 -5.01 9.76
N LEU A 161 15.79 -3.84 10.17
CA LEU A 161 16.19 -2.58 9.54
C LEU A 161 17.68 -2.28 9.74
N LYS A 162 18.23 -2.53 10.94
CA LYS A 162 19.65 -2.29 11.22
C LYS A 162 20.58 -3.29 10.54
N GLU A 163 20.19 -4.56 10.46
CA GLU A 163 21.04 -5.64 9.95
C GLU A 163 20.95 -5.77 8.42
N GLU A 164 19.77 -5.55 7.84
CA GLU A 164 19.47 -5.91 6.44
C GLU A 164 18.76 -4.77 5.66
N GLY A 165 18.55 -3.62 6.29
CA GLY A 165 17.88 -2.47 5.71
C GLY A 165 16.38 -2.68 5.43
N VAL A 166 15.79 -1.72 4.72
CA VAL A 166 14.36 -1.76 4.34
C VAL A 166 13.99 -3.00 3.52
N ARG A 167 14.88 -3.42 2.60
CA ARG A 167 14.68 -4.62 1.77
C ARG A 167 14.70 -5.90 2.61
N GLY A 168 15.56 -5.97 3.62
CA GLY A 168 15.60 -7.09 4.57
C GLY A 168 14.31 -7.20 5.38
N LEU A 169 13.82 -6.08 5.93
CA LEU A 169 12.53 -6.08 6.63
C LEU A 169 11.38 -6.54 5.71
N PHE A 170 11.35 -6.05 4.47
CA PHE A 170 10.35 -6.49 3.50
C PHE A 170 10.48 -7.98 3.17
N SER A 171 11.69 -8.48 2.93
CA SER A 171 11.94 -9.90 2.67
C SER A 171 11.45 -10.76 3.83
N PHE A 172 11.83 -10.41 5.05
CA PHE A 172 11.39 -11.10 6.27
C PHE A 172 9.87 -11.15 6.37
N LEU A 173 9.18 -10.01 6.29
CA LEU A 173 7.73 -9.97 6.47
C LEU A 173 6.97 -10.64 5.31
N SER A 174 7.45 -10.52 4.08
CA SER A 174 6.78 -11.05 2.89
C SER A 174 6.92 -12.57 2.74
N THR A 175 8.00 -13.15 3.27
CA THR A 175 8.31 -14.58 3.18
C THR A 175 8.17 -15.32 4.52
N HIS A 176 7.78 -14.62 5.59
CA HIS A 176 7.55 -15.25 6.89
C HIS A 176 6.46 -16.33 6.75
N GLN A 177 6.78 -17.57 7.15
CA GLN A 177 5.95 -18.77 6.98
C GLN A 177 4.47 -18.60 7.41
N VAL A 178 4.21 -17.73 8.40
CA VAL A 178 2.84 -17.43 8.84
C VAL A 178 2.20 -16.25 8.09
N LEU A 179 2.95 -15.19 7.81
CA LEU A 179 2.40 -13.98 7.19
C LEU A 179 2.19 -14.17 5.68
N GLU A 180 3.00 -15.02 5.03
CA GLU A 180 2.89 -15.31 3.60
C GLU A 180 1.48 -15.73 3.20
N ALA A 181 0.81 -16.55 4.04
CA ALA A 181 -0.56 -16.97 3.82
C ALA A 181 -1.58 -15.80 3.81
N GLY A 182 -1.26 -14.69 4.48
CA GLY A 182 -2.07 -13.47 4.48
C GLY A 182 -1.83 -12.57 3.28
N TRP A 183 -0.71 -12.74 2.59
CA TRP A 183 -0.31 -11.92 1.46
C TRP A 183 -0.96 -12.37 0.14
N VAL A 184 -0.94 -11.46 -0.84
CA VAL A 184 -1.45 -11.74 -2.19
C VAL A 184 -0.43 -11.27 -3.22
N GLY A 185 0.07 -12.24 -3.99
CA GLY A 185 1.11 -12.09 -5.01
C GLY A 185 2.51 -12.30 -4.43
N SER A 186 3.45 -12.72 -5.30
CA SER A 186 4.85 -12.98 -4.94
C SER A 186 5.65 -11.74 -4.53
N ASP A 187 5.13 -10.55 -4.80
CA ASP A 187 5.69 -9.26 -4.37
C ASP A 187 4.55 -8.41 -3.77
N PRO A 188 4.23 -8.64 -2.48
CA PRO A 188 2.99 -8.15 -1.89
C PRO A 188 3.03 -6.64 -1.64
N LYS A 189 2.25 -5.90 -2.44
CA LYS A 189 2.04 -4.45 -2.31
C LYS A 189 1.64 -4.01 -0.89
N ALA A 190 0.83 -4.81 -0.19
CA ALA A 190 0.44 -4.53 1.19
C ALA A 190 1.63 -4.55 2.16
N CYS A 191 2.53 -5.52 2.00
CA CYS A 191 3.74 -5.60 2.81
C CYS A 191 4.67 -4.40 2.54
N ARG A 192 4.84 -4.00 1.27
CA ARG A 192 5.59 -2.79 0.91
C ARG A 192 5.00 -1.53 1.57
N MET A 193 3.68 -1.40 1.52
CA MET A 193 2.96 -0.30 2.16
C MET A 193 3.19 -0.26 3.68
N PHE A 194 3.12 -1.42 4.35
CA PHE A 194 3.40 -1.52 5.78
C PHE A 194 4.85 -1.14 6.10
N VAL A 195 5.83 -1.71 5.39
CA VAL A 195 7.25 -1.38 5.56
C VAL A 195 7.50 0.12 5.40
N ASN A 196 6.92 0.75 4.38
CA ASN A 196 7.06 2.19 4.18
C ASN A 196 6.43 3.02 5.32
N TRP A 197 5.27 2.61 5.83
CA TRP A 197 4.66 3.27 7.00
C TRP A 197 5.50 3.13 8.25
N VAL A 198 6.10 1.96 8.47
CA VAL A 198 7.03 1.71 9.58
C VAL A 198 8.23 2.64 9.49
N VAL A 199 8.88 2.73 8.33
CA VAL A 199 10.03 3.63 8.10
C VAL A 199 9.62 5.09 8.31
N PHE A 200 8.47 5.51 7.77
CA PHE A 200 7.93 6.86 8.00
C PHE A 200 7.69 7.13 9.49
N LEU A 201 7.04 6.22 10.23
CA LEU A 201 6.78 6.41 11.66
C LEU A 201 8.07 6.51 12.46
N LEU A 202 9.03 5.61 12.24
CA LEU A 202 10.32 5.62 12.94
C LEU A 202 11.10 6.92 12.68
N ASN A 203 11.10 7.42 11.45
CA ASN A 203 11.89 8.59 11.07
C ASN A 203 11.19 9.91 11.36
N GLU A 204 9.93 10.04 10.93
CA GLU A 204 9.23 11.31 10.87
C GLU A 204 8.38 11.59 12.10
N ILE A 205 7.89 10.54 12.76
CA ILE A 205 7.00 10.68 13.93
C ILE A 205 7.77 10.40 15.23
N TRP A 206 8.44 9.26 15.33
CA TRP A 206 9.14 8.82 16.55
C TRP A 206 10.61 9.24 16.60
N LYS A 207 11.14 9.85 15.53
CA LYS A 207 12.49 10.43 15.45
C LYS A 207 13.64 9.49 15.85
N GLN A 208 13.49 8.19 15.62
CA GLN A 208 14.49 7.15 15.93
C GLN A 208 15.56 6.98 14.85
N LYS A 209 15.28 7.41 13.61
CA LYS A 209 16.24 7.44 12.48
C LYS A 209 16.97 6.11 12.26
N VAL A 210 16.20 5.02 12.13
CA VAL A 210 16.73 3.64 12.07
C VAL A 210 17.04 3.20 10.64
N ALA A 211 16.39 3.80 9.65
CA ALA A 211 16.61 3.57 8.23
C ALA A 211 16.34 4.87 7.47
N GLU A 212 16.89 5.04 6.28
CA GLU A 212 16.68 6.28 5.50
C GLU A 212 15.38 6.22 4.69
N MET A 213 14.72 7.37 4.51
CA MET A 213 13.52 7.45 3.66
C MET A 213 13.83 7.11 2.20
N THR A 214 15.06 7.33 1.73
CA THR A 214 15.54 6.98 0.39
C THR A 214 15.57 5.47 0.13
N GLU A 215 15.58 4.63 1.17
CA GLU A 215 15.56 3.18 1.05
C GLU A 215 14.15 2.57 0.94
N THR A 216 13.11 3.41 1.06
CA THR A 216 11.72 2.97 0.96
C THR A 216 11.40 2.32 -0.39
N LEU A 217 10.32 1.54 -0.43
CA LEU A 217 9.96 0.73 -1.59
C LEU A 217 8.89 1.43 -2.43
N MET A 218 8.89 1.25 -3.76
CA MET A 218 7.74 1.69 -4.55
C MET A 218 6.62 0.64 -4.46
N ILE A 219 5.38 1.07 -4.30
CA ILE A 219 4.21 0.18 -4.27
C ILE A 219 3.77 -0.13 -5.70
N VAL A 220 3.73 0.90 -6.55
CA VAL A 220 3.29 0.91 -7.95
C VAL A 220 2.01 0.10 -8.15
N ASP A 221 0.88 0.71 -7.77
CA ASP A 221 -0.43 0.19 -8.10
C ASP A 221 -0.86 0.51 -9.54
N GLY A 222 -2.08 0.13 -9.94
CA GLY A 222 -2.57 0.42 -11.29
C GLY A 222 -2.62 1.92 -11.59
N HIS A 223 -3.01 2.75 -10.62
CA HIS A 223 -3.12 4.20 -10.80
C HIS A 223 -1.74 4.86 -10.87
N VAL A 224 -0.83 4.49 -9.97
CA VAL A 224 0.56 4.98 -9.95
C VAL A 224 1.29 4.56 -11.24
N GLY A 225 1.19 3.28 -11.61
CA GLY A 225 1.77 2.79 -12.86
C GLY A 225 1.22 3.55 -14.08
N LYS A 226 -0.08 3.83 -14.10
CA LYS A 226 -0.73 4.57 -15.19
C LYS A 226 -0.18 5.98 -15.29
N VAL A 227 0.01 6.67 -14.16
CA VAL A 227 0.63 8.00 -14.16
C VAL A 227 2.00 7.95 -14.82
N PHE A 228 2.87 7.00 -14.46
CA PHE A 228 4.20 6.87 -15.07
C PHE A 228 4.16 6.51 -16.56
N CYS A 229 3.20 5.69 -16.99
CA CYS A 229 2.99 5.43 -18.42
C CYS A 229 2.51 6.70 -19.13
N ARG A 230 1.53 7.42 -18.59
CA ARG A 230 0.94 8.62 -19.21
C ARG A 230 1.90 9.78 -19.32
N THR A 231 2.78 9.95 -18.34
CA THR A 231 3.76 11.03 -18.35
C THR A 231 4.87 10.82 -19.36
N GLY A 232 5.09 9.59 -19.83
CA GLY A 232 6.25 9.23 -20.64
C GLY A 232 7.50 8.93 -19.79
N LEU A 233 7.36 8.67 -18.48
CA LEU A 233 8.50 8.24 -17.66
C LEU A 233 9.09 6.92 -18.19
N LEU A 234 8.23 6.08 -18.79
CA LEU A 234 8.58 4.82 -19.44
C LEU A 234 8.46 4.96 -20.96
N ASP A 235 9.46 4.47 -21.68
CA ASP A 235 9.48 4.23 -23.14
C ASP A 235 8.67 3.00 -23.55
N THR A 236 8.66 1.95 -22.73
CA THR A 236 7.98 0.68 -22.99
C THR A 236 6.89 0.42 -21.97
N VAL A 237 5.65 0.28 -22.44
CA VAL A 237 4.48 -0.05 -21.61
C VAL A 237 4.07 -1.50 -21.79
N MET A 238 3.87 -2.20 -20.68
CA MET A 238 3.32 -3.56 -20.63
C MET A 238 1.83 -3.49 -20.31
N TYR A 239 1.01 -4.22 -21.07
CA TYR A 239 -0.45 -4.16 -20.96
C TYR A 239 -1.11 -5.53 -21.10
N GLU A 240 -2.40 -5.61 -20.79
CA GLU A 240 -3.19 -6.84 -20.89
C GLU A 240 -3.58 -7.16 -22.34
N GLY A 241 -3.31 -8.38 -22.80
CA GLY A 241 -3.63 -8.76 -24.18
C GLY A 241 -5.13 -8.75 -24.53
N ARG A 242 -6.01 -9.04 -23.57
CA ARG A 242 -7.47 -8.97 -23.79
C ARG A 242 -8.05 -7.56 -23.69
N ARG A 243 -7.33 -6.64 -23.02
CA ARG A 243 -7.77 -5.27 -22.74
C ARG A 243 -6.58 -4.34 -23.04
N PRO A 244 -6.32 -4.01 -24.31
CA PRO A 244 -5.06 -3.42 -24.77
C PRO A 244 -4.79 -1.98 -24.33
N PHE A 245 -5.57 -1.49 -23.37
CA PHE A 245 -5.45 -0.18 -22.72
C PHE A 245 -5.14 -0.30 -21.21
N ILE A 246 -5.34 -1.48 -20.60
CA ILE A 246 -5.06 -1.69 -19.16
C ILE A 246 -3.61 -2.10 -18.98
N ILE A 247 -2.87 -1.29 -18.23
CA ILE A 247 -1.46 -1.53 -17.96
C ILE A 247 -1.23 -2.66 -16.95
N GLN A 248 -0.05 -3.27 -17.00
CA GLN A 248 0.41 -4.26 -16.02
C GLN A 248 1.48 -3.66 -15.10
N ALA A 249 1.03 -2.80 -14.17
CA ALA A 249 1.89 -2.06 -13.25
C ALA A 249 2.92 -2.93 -12.49
N SER A 250 2.53 -4.13 -12.04
CA SER A 250 3.44 -5.03 -11.32
C SER A 250 4.63 -5.49 -12.16
N LYS A 251 4.48 -5.58 -13.48
CA LYS A 251 5.55 -5.98 -14.41
C LYS A 251 6.50 -4.83 -14.73
N MET A 252 6.06 -3.59 -14.56
CA MET A 252 6.88 -2.39 -14.80
C MET A 252 7.52 -1.84 -13.51
N ARG A 253 7.11 -2.32 -12.33
CA ARG A 253 7.58 -1.81 -11.03
C ARG A 253 9.10 -1.74 -10.92
N ALA A 254 9.82 -2.82 -11.21
CA ALA A 254 11.27 -2.85 -11.06
C ALA A 254 11.98 -1.80 -11.93
N LYS A 255 11.46 -1.55 -13.14
CA LYS A 255 11.98 -0.51 -14.04
C LYS A 255 11.71 0.89 -13.48
N ILE A 256 10.51 1.13 -12.98
CA ILE A 256 10.14 2.40 -12.32
C ILE A 256 11.02 2.64 -11.09
N GLU A 257 11.16 1.65 -10.22
CA GLU A 257 12.01 1.71 -9.02
C GLU A 257 13.45 2.06 -9.38
N LYS A 258 14.00 1.43 -10.42
CA LYS A 258 15.34 1.73 -10.91
C LYS A 258 15.46 3.19 -11.35
N ILE A 259 14.52 3.68 -12.16
CA ILE A 259 14.52 5.08 -12.62
C ILE A 259 14.50 6.04 -11.42
N VAL A 260 13.58 5.85 -10.48
CA VAL A 260 13.46 6.71 -9.28
C VAL A 260 14.76 6.72 -8.47
N HIS A 261 15.39 5.56 -8.31
CA HIS A 261 16.68 5.42 -7.62
C HIS A 261 17.82 6.12 -8.37
N ASP A 262 17.90 5.96 -9.69
CA ASP A 262 18.96 6.54 -10.53
C ASP A 262 18.90 8.08 -10.53
N PHE A 263 17.73 8.67 -10.30
CA PHE A 263 17.53 10.11 -10.08
C PHE A 263 17.60 10.53 -8.60
N HIS A 264 17.98 9.63 -7.70
CA HIS A 264 18.16 9.88 -6.27
C HIS A 264 16.94 10.48 -5.56
N LYS A 265 15.75 10.07 -5.98
CA LYS A 265 14.48 10.50 -5.36
C LYS A 265 14.01 9.50 -4.31
N ILE A 266 13.28 9.98 -3.33
CA ILE A 266 12.67 9.21 -2.25
C ILE A 266 11.48 8.41 -2.81
N PRO A 267 11.58 7.07 -2.90
CA PRO A 267 10.55 6.26 -3.54
C PRO A 267 9.16 6.43 -2.93
N PHE A 268 9.08 6.48 -1.59
CA PHE A 268 7.84 6.69 -0.88
C PHE A 268 7.10 7.96 -1.30
N TYR A 269 7.80 9.08 -1.46
CA TYR A 269 7.17 10.35 -1.81
C TYR A 269 6.85 10.41 -3.31
N VAL A 270 7.69 9.86 -4.19
CA VAL A 270 7.38 9.78 -5.62
C VAL A 270 6.13 8.93 -5.89
N ASP A 271 6.01 7.76 -5.23
CA ASP A 271 4.84 6.87 -5.35
C ASP A 271 3.56 7.57 -4.88
N ASN A 272 3.58 8.21 -3.70
CA ASN A 272 2.46 9.00 -3.19
C ASN A 272 2.13 10.19 -4.08
N GLY A 273 3.15 10.89 -4.61
CA GLY A 273 2.97 12.01 -5.54
C GLY A 273 2.17 11.61 -6.77
N ALA A 274 2.56 10.48 -7.39
CA ALA A 274 1.84 9.90 -8.51
C ALA A 274 0.42 9.46 -8.12
N PHE A 275 0.27 8.79 -6.97
CA PHE A 275 -1.05 8.39 -6.46
C PHE A 275 -1.99 9.59 -6.27
N TYR A 276 -1.49 10.70 -5.72
CA TYR A 276 -2.27 11.91 -5.49
C TYR A 276 -2.68 12.65 -6.75
N LEU A 277 -1.98 12.48 -7.88
CA LEU A 277 -2.49 12.98 -9.16
C LEU A 277 -3.78 12.26 -9.55
N PHE A 278 -3.90 10.97 -9.24
CA PHE A 278 -5.14 10.24 -9.45
C PHE A 278 -6.18 10.58 -8.39
N GLU A 279 -5.82 10.53 -7.10
CA GLU A 279 -6.75 10.73 -5.98
C GLU A 279 -7.41 12.12 -6.03
N ASP A 280 -6.67 13.16 -6.44
CA ASP A 280 -7.19 14.52 -6.55
C ASP A 280 -7.89 14.80 -7.90
N GLY A 281 -8.15 13.78 -8.72
CA GLY A 281 -8.94 13.90 -9.94
C GLY A 281 -8.19 14.37 -11.19
N TYR A 282 -6.89 14.63 -11.12
CA TYR A 282 -6.13 15.09 -12.29
C TYR A 282 -5.89 13.99 -13.32
N CYS A 283 -5.48 12.80 -12.87
CA CYS A 283 -5.13 11.68 -13.75
C CYS A 283 -6.11 10.52 -13.56
N THR A 284 -7.40 10.74 -13.79
CA THR A 284 -8.44 9.68 -13.79
C THR A 284 -8.32 8.79 -15.03
N ASP A 285 -8.95 7.61 -15.05
CA ASP A 285 -8.83 6.70 -16.19
C ASP A 285 -9.49 7.26 -17.47
N LEU A 286 -10.67 7.85 -17.36
CA LEU A 286 -11.49 8.23 -18.51
C LEU A 286 -11.45 9.74 -18.83
N GLU A 287 -11.37 10.59 -17.81
CA GLU A 287 -11.52 12.06 -17.95
C GLU A 287 -10.37 12.80 -17.23
N PRO A 288 -9.11 12.62 -17.67
CA PRO A 288 -7.98 13.28 -17.04
C PRO A 288 -8.00 14.80 -17.29
N GLN A 289 -7.81 15.58 -16.24
CA GLN A 289 -7.73 17.05 -16.28
C GLN A 289 -6.31 17.51 -16.65
N CYS A 290 -5.87 17.20 -17.86
CA CYS A 290 -4.50 17.44 -18.32
C CYS A 290 -4.09 18.93 -18.29
N GLY A 291 -5.04 19.86 -18.46
CA GLY A 291 -4.78 21.30 -18.45
C GLY A 291 -4.50 21.87 -17.05
N GLU A 292 -5.08 21.26 -16.02
CA GLU A 292 -4.94 21.70 -14.61
C GLU A 292 -3.96 20.83 -13.82
N CYS A 293 -3.44 19.77 -14.44
CA CYS A 293 -2.55 18.82 -13.79
C CYS A 293 -1.23 19.49 -13.39
N PRO A 294 -0.74 19.33 -12.15
CA PRO A 294 0.52 19.92 -11.68
C PRO A 294 1.78 19.55 -12.49
N VAL A 295 1.70 18.45 -13.25
CA VAL A 295 2.77 17.95 -14.14
C VAL A 295 2.38 18.03 -15.62
N GLY A 296 1.28 18.71 -15.96
CA GLY A 296 0.72 18.79 -17.31
C GLY A 296 1.61 19.50 -18.33
N ASP A 297 2.54 20.34 -17.85
CA ASP A 297 3.57 21.03 -18.64
C ASP A 297 4.70 20.10 -19.10
N ILE A 298 4.87 18.94 -18.46
CA ILE A 298 5.93 17.96 -18.75
C ILE A 298 5.34 16.68 -19.33
N CYS A 299 4.14 16.31 -18.91
CA CYS A 299 3.48 15.05 -19.26
C CYS A 299 3.27 14.92 -20.78
N LYS A 300 3.69 13.76 -21.35
CA LYS A 300 3.41 13.39 -22.75
C LYS A 300 1.95 13.05 -23.05
N LYS A 301 1.10 12.95 -22.02
CA LYS A 301 -0.36 12.76 -22.12
C LYS A 301 -0.74 11.50 -22.93
N HIS A 302 -0.07 10.37 -22.69
CA HIS A 302 -0.41 9.07 -23.31
C HIS A 302 -1.74 8.50 -22.74
N THR A 303 -2.86 9.20 -22.93
CA THR A 303 -4.17 8.97 -22.28
C THR A 303 -4.84 7.64 -22.67
N LYS A 304 -4.32 6.96 -23.69
CA LYS A 304 -4.67 5.57 -24.03
C LYS A 304 -4.57 4.64 -22.82
N TRP A 305 -3.55 4.79 -21.99
CA TRP A 305 -3.30 3.88 -20.86
C TRP A 305 -4.25 4.14 -19.71
N THR A 306 -4.88 3.09 -19.19
CA THR A 306 -5.76 3.14 -18.03
C THR A 306 -5.29 2.15 -16.95
N ALA A 307 -5.75 2.36 -15.72
CA ALA A 307 -5.45 1.48 -14.61
C ALA A 307 -6.42 0.29 -14.57
N TYR A 308 -7.72 0.56 -14.73
CA TYR A 308 -8.78 -0.44 -14.56
C TYR A 308 -9.99 -0.24 -15.49
N ALA A 309 -10.27 0.99 -15.94
CA ALA A 309 -11.45 1.29 -16.74
C ALA A 309 -11.19 1.18 -18.24
N GLN A 310 -12.24 0.82 -18.98
CA GLN A 310 -12.27 0.82 -20.44
C GLN A 310 -12.91 2.14 -20.90
N HIS A 311 -12.29 2.79 -21.89
CA HIS A 311 -12.95 3.85 -22.66
C HIS A 311 -14.17 3.22 -23.33
N LYS A 312 -15.37 3.76 -23.11
CA LYS A 312 -16.53 3.32 -23.88
C LYS A 312 -16.19 3.57 -25.35
N GLU A 313 -16.16 2.52 -26.15
CA GLU A 313 -16.03 2.66 -27.60
C GLU A 313 -17.20 3.53 -28.08
N ASN A 314 -16.89 4.56 -28.86
CA ASN A 314 -17.88 5.25 -29.69
C ASN A 314 -18.10 4.43 -30.96
#